data_AF-A0A7H9HM89-F1
#
_entry.id   AF-A0A7H9HM89-F1
#
_cell.length_a   1.000
_cell.length_b   1.000
_cell.length_c   1.000
_cell.angle_alpha   90.00
_cell.angle_beta   90.00
_cell.angle_gamma   90.00
#
_symmetry.space_group_name_H-M   'P 1'
#
loop_
_entity.id
_entity.type
_entity.pdbx_description
1 polymer ?
#
loop_
_entity_poly.entity_id
_entity_poly.type
_entity_poly.pdbx_seq_one_letter_code
_entity_poly.pdbx_strand_id
1 'polypeptide(L)'
;MIIQNMVKRLSGLQKEVLHLYRACLRVAHTKPRANQAHFVQYTRQEFGKYKDLPKKDFTTIEHLLRVGRKRMESYSRPELKDIH
;
A
#
# COMPACT_ATOMS: atom_id res chain seq x y z
N MET A 1 18.28 -28.79 7.66
CA MET A 1 17.69 -27.62 8.34
C MET A 1 16.29 -27.41 7.78
N ILE A 2 15.27 -27.90 8.49
CA ILE A 2 13.88 -27.87 8.03
C ILE A 2 13.41 -26.41 8.05
N ILE A 3 13.24 -25.81 6.86
CA ILE A 3 12.48 -24.56 6.75
C ILE A 3 11.04 -24.94 7.10
N GLN A 4 10.64 -24.70 8.35
CA GLN A 4 9.24 -24.71 8.72
C GLN A 4 8.55 -23.56 7.98
N ASN A 5 8.12 -23.82 6.75
CA ASN A 5 7.24 -22.94 6.01
C ASN A 5 5.81 -23.17 6.51
N MET A 6 5.58 -22.89 7.79
CA MET A 6 4.23 -22.76 8.30
C MET A 6 3.69 -21.46 7.71
N VAL A 7 2.82 -21.54 6.71
CA VAL A 7 2.09 -20.39 6.16
C VAL A 7 1.30 -19.78 7.32
N LYS A 8 1.90 -18.80 8.01
CA LYS A 8 1.23 -18.11 9.10
C LYS A 8 0.05 -17.37 8.47
N ARG A 9 -1.16 -17.77 8.86
CA ARG A 9 -2.40 -17.12 8.42
C ARG A 9 -2.30 -15.63 8.75
N LEU A 10 -2.37 -14.79 7.71
CA LEU A 10 -2.37 -13.35 7.89
C LEU A 10 -3.63 -12.93 8.67
N SER A 11 -3.46 -11.99 9.61
CA SER A 11 -4.59 -11.36 10.28
C SER A 11 -5.45 -10.58 9.29
N GLY A 12 -6.70 -10.26 9.66
CA GLY A 12 -7.56 -9.39 8.85
C GLY A 12 -6.88 -8.08 8.49
N LEU A 13 -6.27 -7.43 9.50
CA LEU A 13 -5.55 -6.18 9.32
C LEU A 13 -4.34 -6.30 8.37
N GLN A 14 -3.56 -7.38 8.47
CA GLN A 14 -2.44 -7.63 7.55
C GLN A 14 -2.93 -7.82 6.10
N LYS A 15 -4.07 -8.50 5.90
CA LYS A 15 -4.69 -8.62 4.58
C LYS A 15 -5.14 -7.25 4.06
N GLU A 16 -5.69 -6.40 4.92
CA GLU A 16 -6.10 -5.04 4.54
C GLU A 16 -4.92 -4.19 4.08
N VAL A 17 -3.76 -4.28 4.73
CA VAL A 17 -2.53 -3.59 4.29
C VAL A 17 -2.13 -4.05 2.88
N LEU A 18 -2.14 -5.35 2.63
CA LEU A 18 -1.84 -5.89 1.30
C LEU A 18 -2.87 -5.50 0.25
N HIS A 19 -4.16 -5.46 0.62
CA HIS A 19 -5.23 -5.00 -0.26
C HIS A 19 -5.04 -3.54 -0.66
N LEU A 20 -4.73 -2.68 0.31
CA LEU A 20 -4.47 -1.27 0.05
C LEU A 20 -3.25 -1.09 -0.86
N TYR A 21 -2.14 -1.77 -0.56
CA TYR A 21 -0.94 -1.73 -1.42
C TYR A 21 -1.25 -2.11 -2.87
N ARG A 22 -1.93 -3.24 -3.08
CA ARG A 22 -2.33 -3.70 -4.43
C ARG A 22 -3.31 -2.74 -5.10
N ALA A 23 -4.22 -2.13 -4.34
CA ALA A 23 -5.14 -1.14 -4.87
C ALA A 23 -4.41 0.12 -5.36
N CYS A 24 -3.43 0.63 -4.61
CA CYS A 24 -2.57 1.73 -5.05
C CYS A 24 -1.83 1.40 -6.36
N LEU A 25 -1.30 0.19 -6.49
CA LEU A 25 -0.64 -0.24 -7.74
C LEU A 25 -1.63 -0.32 -8.93
N ARG A 26 -2.85 -0.80 -8.69
CA ARG A 26 -3.90 -0.79 -9.74
C ARG A 26 -4.23 0.64 -10.17
N VAL A 27 -4.35 1.58 -9.22
CA VAL A 27 -4.54 3.01 -9.53
C VAL A 27 -3.36 3.55 -10.32
N ALA A 28 -2.12 3.20 -9.98
CA ALA A 28 -0.95 3.61 -10.75
C ALA A 28 -1.06 3.19 -12.24
N HIS A 29 -1.56 1.99 -12.51
CA HIS A 29 -1.74 1.50 -13.88
C HIS A 29 -2.90 2.14 -14.65
N THR A 30 -3.80 2.88 -14.00
CA THR A 30 -4.82 3.69 -14.70
C THR A 30 -4.28 5.03 -15.20
N LYS A 31 -3.06 5.41 -14.80
CA LYS A 31 -2.43 6.67 -15.18
C LYS A 31 -1.71 6.59 -16.53
N PRO A 32 -1.44 7.73 -17.20
CA PRO A 32 -0.64 7.73 -18.43
C PRO A 32 0.67 6.96 -18.25
N ARG A 33 1.05 6.17 -19.25
CA ARG A 33 2.18 5.23 -19.17
C ARG A 33 3.49 5.89 -18.71
N ALA A 34 3.73 7.13 -19.15
CA ALA A 34 4.90 7.92 -18.75
C ALA A 34 4.97 8.21 -17.24
N ASN A 35 3.82 8.29 -16.57
CA ASN A 35 3.72 8.75 -15.18
C ASN A 35 3.51 7.58 -14.19
N GLN A 36 3.16 6.38 -14.67
CA GLN A 36 2.87 5.24 -13.79
C GLN A 36 4.02 4.92 -12.83
N ALA A 37 5.26 5.09 -13.28
CA ALA A 37 6.45 4.85 -12.47
C ALA A 37 6.49 5.73 -11.21
N HIS A 38 6.08 6.99 -11.30
CA HIS A 38 6.03 7.91 -10.15
C HIS A 38 5.05 7.41 -9.08
N PHE A 39 3.85 6.98 -9.49
CA PHE A 39 2.86 6.40 -8.56
C PHE A 39 3.33 5.10 -7.91
N VAL A 40 3.99 4.21 -8.67
CA VAL A 40 4.55 2.96 -8.13
C VAL A 40 5.67 3.26 -7.14
N GLN A 41 6.60 4.15 -7.49
CA GLN A 41 7.72 4.54 -6.64
C GLN A 41 7.23 5.18 -5.35
N TYR A 42 6.31 6.14 -5.45
CA TYR A 42 5.66 6.77 -4.30
C TYR A 42 5.00 5.74 -3.38
N THR A 43 4.21 4.81 -3.95
CA THR A 43 3.55 3.75 -3.18
C THR A 43 4.58 2.90 -2.43
N ARG A 44 5.68 2.50 -3.09
CA ARG A 44 6.75 1.72 -2.45
C ARG A 44 7.44 2.49 -1.33
N GLN A 45 7.73 3.76 -1.53
CA GLN A 45 8.36 4.62 -0.53
C GLN A 45 7.45 4.80 0.69
N GLU A 46 6.16 5.12 0.49
CA GLU A 46 5.22 5.33 1.59
C GLU A 46 5.04 4.07 2.45
N PHE A 47 4.89 2.90 1.85
CA PHE A 47 4.81 1.64 2.61
C PHE A 47 6.18 1.27 3.23
N GLY A 48 7.27 1.59 2.55
CA GLY A 48 8.64 1.35 3.02
C GLY A 48 8.99 2.10 4.30
N LYS A 49 8.43 3.30 4.53
CA LYS A 49 8.58 4.08 5.77
C LYS A 49 8.17 3.31 7.03
N TYR A 50 7.27 2.33 6.90
CA TYR A 50 6.69 1.58 8.01
C TYR A 50 7.02 0.08 7.95
N LYS A 51 8.05 -0.33 7.19
CA LYS A 51 8.44 -1.74 7.04
C LYS A 51 8.79 -2.42 8.37
N ASP A 52 9.32 -1.63 9.31
CA ASP A 52 9.78 -2.09 10.63
C ASP A 52 8.73 -1.87 11.73
N LEU A 53 7.53 -1.39 11.37
CA LEU A 53 6.43 -1.18 12.31
C LEU A 53 6.02 -2.53 12.94
N PRO A 54 5.93 -2.64 14.28
CA PRO A 54 5.53 -3.87 14.94
C PRO A 54 4.15 -4.34 14.46
N LYS A 55 4.04 -5.62 14.05
CA LYS A 55 2.79 -6.21 13.53
C LYS A 55 1.62 -6.21 14.53
N LYS A 56 1.91 -5.95 15.81
CA LYS A 56 0.94 -5.88 16.91
C LYS A 56 0.53 -4.44 17.26
N ASP A 57 1.13 -3.44 16.64
CA ASP A 57 0.70 -2.05 16.78
C ASP A 57 -0.53 -1.79 15.90
N PHE A 58 -1.66 -2.36 16.32
CA PHE A 58 -2.90 -2.33 15.56
C PHE A 58 -3.41 -0.90 15.37
N THR A 59 -3.33 -0.07 16.42
CA THR A 59 -3.77 1.34 16.40
C THR A 59 -3.06 2.15 15.32
N THR A 60 -1.72 2.07 15.26
CA THR A 60 -0.96 2.80 14.23
C THR A 60 -1.26 2.27 12.84
N ILE A 61 -1.36 0.94 12.67
CA ILE A 61 -1.66 0.32 11.38
C ILE A 61 -3.05 0.75 10.88
N GLU A 62 -4.07 0.74 11.74
CA GLU A 62 -5.43 1.18 11.41
C GLU A 62 -5.47 2.66 11.01
N HIS A 63 -4.76 3.50 11.75
CA HIS A 63 -4.62 4.91 11.40
C HIS A 63 -4.00 5.08 10.01
N LEU A 64 -2.89 4.40 9.73
CA LEU A 64 -2.21 4.44 8.43
C LEU A 64 -3.07 3.89 7.30
N LEU A 65 -3.84 2.82 7.54
CA LEU A 65 -4.80 2.29 6.57
C LEU A 65 -5.87 3.33 6.20
N ARG A 66 -6.42 4.04 7.20
CA ARG A 66 -7.40 5.11 6.97
C ARG A 66 -6.81 6.26 6.18
N VAL A 67 -5.61 6.72 6.54
CA VAL A 67 -4.89 7.78 5.83
C VAL A 67 -4.59 7.36 4.38
N GLY A 68 -4.05 6.16 4.19
CA GLY A 68 -3.70 5.63 2.88
C GLY A 68 -4.91 5.44 1.96
N ARG A 69 -6.06 4.98 2.49
CA ARG A 69 -7.32 4.88 1.73
C ARG A 69 -7.78 6.25 1.21
N LYS A 70 -7.82 7.27 2.08
CA LYS A 70 -8.18 8.64 1.70
C LYS A 70 -7.25 9.22 0.62
N ARG A 71 -5.94 8.94 0.77
CA ARG A 71 -4.94 9.38 -0.22
C ARG A 71 -5.12 8.65 -1.57
N MET A 72 -5.33 7.34 -1.54
CA MET A 72 -5.59 6.53 -2.74
C MET A 72 -6.85 7.01 -3.47
N GLU A 73 -7.92 7.33 -2.76
CA GLU A 73 -9.15 7.89 -3.34
C GLU A 73 -8.83 9.18 -4.11
N SER A 74 -8.07 10.09 -3.50
CA SER A 74 -7.61 11.32 -4.16
C SER A 74 -6.79 11.03 -5.43
N TYR A 75 -5.93 10.01 -5.40
CA TYR A 75 -5.10 9.62 -6.54
C TYR A 75 -5.84 8.84 -7.62
N SER A 76 -6.96 8.20 -7.28
CA SER A 76 -7.77 7.45 -8.24
C SER A 76 -8.50 8.37 -9.24
N ARG A 77 -8.67 9.65 -8.90
CA ARG A 77 -9.31 10.66 -9.73
C ARG A 77 -8.68 10.75 -11.12
N PRO A 78 -9.46 10.76 -12.21
CA PRO A 78 -8.92 10.77 -13.57
C PRO A 78 -8.25 12.10 -13.93
N GLU A 79 -8.62 13.20 -13.25
CA GLU A 79 -7.98 14.51 -13.45
C GLU A 79 -6.52 14.54 -12.97
N LEU A 80 -6.18 13.72 -11.96
CA LEU A 80 -4.81 13.61 -11.47
C LEU A 80 -4.01 12.68 -12.38
N LYS A 81 -3.19 13.27 -13.25
CA LYS A 81 -2.39 12.52 -14.23
C LYS A 81 -0.97 12.20 -13.75
N ASP A 82 -0.44 12.95 -12.80
CA ASP A 82 0.92 12.76 -12.29
C ASP A 82 1.04 13.11 -10.80
N ILE A 83 2.12 12.63 -10.18
CA ILE A 83 2.60 13.02 -8.86
C ILE A 83 4.12 13.23 -8.92
N HIS A 84 4.65 14.14 -8.11
CA HIS A 84 6.09 14.39 -7.96
C HIS A 84 6.57 13.91 -6.59
#